data_AF-A0AAV5D0S7-F1
#
_entry.id   AF-A0AAV5D0S7-F1
#
_cell.length_a   1.000
_cell.length_b   1.000
_cell.length_c   1.000
_cell.angle_alpha   90.00
_cell.angle_beta   90.00
_cell.angle_gamma   90.00
#
_symmetry.space_group_name_H-M   'P 1'
#
loop_
_entity.id
_entity.type
_entity.pdbx_description
1 polymer ?
#
loop_
_entity_poly.entity_id
_entity_poly.type
_entity_poly.pdbx_seq_one_letter_code
_entity_poly.pdbx_strand_id
1 'polypeptide(L)'
;MAASRALLPTPQAAAAATPARSRARLAAPSSLASRGSHRLRVRCAILSSPAPAKAEQEQPTRRISRAGSDGSLRPKPAVLVAEKLSEAGLAVLREFADVECAYGMSPAELLAKVAQFDALIVRSGTKVTREVLEAGRGRLRVVGRAGVGIDNVDLQAATEAGCLVVNAPTANTIAAAEHGIALLASMARNVSQADAALKAGECDPTQT
;
A
#
# COMPACT_ATOMS: atom_id res chain seq x y z
N MET A 1 37.65 -51.70 -21.63
CA MET A 1 36.99 -50.38 -21.57
C MET A 1 35.67 -50.54 -20.84
N ALA A 2 35.61 -49.96 -19.65
CA ALA A 2 34.46 -49.83 -18.75
C ALA A 2 33.25 -49.13 -19.44
N ALA A 3 31.99 -49.22 -19.03
CA ALA A 3 31.31 -49.85 -17.89
C ALA A 3 29.82 -50.07 -18.21
N SER A 4 29.31 -51.18 -17.69
CA SER A 4 28.02 -51.41 -17.02
C SER A 4 26.87 -50.42 -17.25
N ARG A 5 25.80 -50.99 -17.81
CA ARG A 5 24.44 -50.46 -17.92
C ARG A 5 23.75 -50.56 -16.55
N ALA A 6 23.69 -49.45 -15.81
CA ALA A 6 22.96 -49.36 -14.54
C ALA A 6 21.68 -48.55 -14.74
N LEU A 7 20.52 -49.21 -14.52
CA LEU A 7 19.23 -48.56 -14.36
C LEU A 7 19.30 -47.57 -13.19
N LEU A 8 18.93 -46.31 -13.42
CA LEU A 8 18.62 -45.37 -12.36
C LEU A 8 17.10 -45.36 -12.09
N PRO A 9 16.68 -45.38 -10.82
CA PRO A 9 15.29 -45.50 -10.42
C PRO A 9 14.50 -44.19 -10.56
N THR A 10 13.22 -44.32 -10.89
CA THR A 10 12.22 -43.25 -10.85
C THR A 10 12.02 -42.71 -9.42
N PRO A 11 11.84 -41.39 -9.21
CA PRO A 11 11.53 -40.85 -7.90
C PRO A 11 10.10 -41.25 -7.48
N GLN A 12 10.01 -41.99 -6.37
CA GLN A 12 8.78 -42.31 -5.66
C GLN A 12 8.12 -41.04 -5.12
N ALA A 13 6.79 -41.00 -5.26
CA ALA A 13 5.90 -40.04 -4.64
C ALA A 13 6.04 -40.05 -3.10
N ALA A 14 6.45 -38.92 -2.53
CA ALA A 14 6.44 -38.70 -1.10
C ALA A 14 4.99 -38.44 -0.63
N ALA A 15 4.40 -39.46 -0.01
CA ALA A 15 3.16 -39.35 0.73
C ALA A 15 3.40 -38.52 2.01
N ALA A 16 2.90 -37.28 2.03
CA ALA A 16 2.88 -36.46 3.24
C ALA A 16 1.63 -36.83 4.07
N ALA A 17 1.90 -37.24 5.30
CA ALA A 17 0.94 -37.72 6.28
C ALA A 17 -0.06 -36.63 6.73
N THR A 18 -1.34 -37.00 6.69
CA THR A 18 -2.46 -36.28 7.30
C THR A 18 -2.37 -36.33 8.83
N PRO A 19 -2.36 -35.21 9.57
CA PRO A 19 -2.54 -35.27 11.02
C PRO A 19 -4.00 -35.54 11.36
N ALA A 20 -4.21 -36.61 12.13
CA ALA A 20 -5.49 -37.09 12.61
C ALA A 20 -6.23 -36.05 13.46
N ARG A 21 -7.50 -35.82 13.13
CA ARG A 21 -8.46 -35.09 13.96
C ARG A 21 -8.65 -35.82 15.29
N SER A 22 -8.17 -35.22 16.38
CA SER A 22 -8.55 -35.62 17.74
C SER A 22 -10.03 -35.26 17.97
N ARG A 23 -10.86 -36.28 18.12
CA ARG A 23 -12.26 -36.16 18.55
C ARG A 23 -12.30 -36.09 20.07
N ALA A 24 -12.28 -34.88 20.63
CA ALA A 24 -12.70 -34.67 22.01
C ALA A 24 -14.23 -34.79 22.08
N ARG A 25 -14.72 -35.92 22.60
CA ARG A 25 -16.09 -36.06 23.10
C ARG A 25 -16.24 -35.14 24.30
N LEU A 26 -17.10 -34.11 24.21
CA LEU A 26 -17.73 -33.53 25.39
C LEU A 26 -19.15 -34.06 25.49
N ALA A 27 -19.43 -34.66 26.65
CA ALA A 27 -20.71 -35.21 27.03
C ALA A 27 -21.76 -34.10 27.22
N ALA A 28 -23.00 -34.40 26.82
CA ALA A 28 -24.17 -33.60 27.15
C ALA A 28 -24.68 -33.95 28.56
N PRO A 29 -25.05 -32.98 29.41
CA PRO A 29 -25.91 -33.24 30.55
C PRO A 29 -27.39 -33.08 30.16
N SER A 30 -28.18 -34.05 30.58
CA SER A 30 -29.63 -34.14 30.43
C SER A 30 -30.37 -33.64 31.68
N SER A 31 -31.57 -33.09 31.45
CA SER A 31 -32.66 -32.80 32.41
C SER A 31 -32.46 -31.55 33.29
N LEU A 32 -33.47 -30.77 33.73
CA LEU A 32 -34.92 -30.78 33.56
C LEU A 32 -35.43 -29.37 33.96
N ALA A 33 -36.43 -28.85 33.24
CA ALA A 33 -37.48 -27.90 33.62
C ALA A 33 -37.27 -26.87 34.76
N SER A 34 -37.50 -25.58 34.49
CA SER A 34 -38.78 -24.93 34.88
C SER A 34 -39.02 -23.56 34.22
N ARG A 35 -40.25 -23.43 33.71
CA ARG A 35 -41.14 -22.25 33.68
C ARG A 35 -40.51 -20.84 33.79
N GLY A 36 -40.64 -20.09 32.70
CA GLY A 36 -40.58 -18.63 32.72
C GLY A 36 -40.79 -18.08 31.31
N SER A 37 -42.04 -17.79 30.95
CA SER A 37 -42.39 -17.12 29.69
C SER A 37 -41.96 -15.65 29.79
N HIS A 38 -40.66 -15.40 29.61
CA HIS A 38 -40.16 -14.06 29.37
C HIS A 38 -40.03 -13.89 27.86
N ARG A 39 -41.04 -13.23 27.26
CA ARG A 39 -40.91 -12.61 25.95
C ARG A 39 -39.63 -11.76 25.98
N LEU A 40 -38.56 -12.28 25.40
CA LEU A 40 -37.35 -11.52 25.16
C LEU A 40 -37.70 -10.48 24.09
N ARG A 41 -38.20 -9.31 24.53
CA ARG A 41 -38.23 -8.13 23.69
C ARG A 41 -36.78 -7.77 23.42
N VAL A 42 -36.25 -8.22 22.28
CA VAL A 42 -35.06 -7.61 21.68
C VAL A 42 -35.48 -6.19 21.32
N ARG A 43 -35.37 -5.27 22.29
CA ARG A 43 -35.31 -3.85 21.99
C ARG A 43 -33.98 -3.67 21.27
N CYS A 44 -34.03 -3.77 19.94
CA CYS A 44 -33.07 -3.13 19.08
C CYS A 44 -33.18 -1.63 19.39
N ALA A 45 -32.45 -1.19 20.40
CA ALA A 45 -32.09 0.20 20.53
C ALA A 45 -31.18 0.45 19.35
N ILE A 46 -31.79 0.88 18.25
CA ILE A 46 -31.12 1.68 17.24
C ILE A 46 -30.71 2.93 18.02
N LEU A 47 -29.59 2.82 18.73
CA LEU A 47 -28.80 3.97 19.12
C LEU A 47 -28.41 4.56 17.78
N SER A 48 -29.22 5.53 17.35
CA SER A 48 -28.86 6.53 16.36
C SER A 48 -27.67 7.28 16.94
N SER A 49 -26.50 6.63 16.92
CA SER A 49 -25.25 7.34 16.96
C SER A 49 -25.32 8.31 15.78
N PRO A 50 -25.13 9.62 15.99
CA PRO A 50 -24.99 10.52 14.87
C PRO A 50 -23.87 9.95 14.01
N ALA A 51 -24.16 9.79 12.71
CA ALA A 51 -23.14 9.49 11.71
C ALA A 51 -21.92 10.35 12.03
N PRO A 52 -20.68 9.81 11.98
CA PRO A 52 -19.51 10.64 12.20
C PRO A 52 -19.65 11.81 11.24
N ALA A 53 -19.84 13.00 11.80
CA ALA A 53 -19.87 14.23 11.04
C ALA A 53 -18.66 14.14 10.12
N LYS A 54 -18.89 14.25 8.81
CA LYS A 54 -17.80 14.36 7.84
C LYS A 54 -16.86 15.37 8.46
N ALA A 55 -15.69 14.91 8.90
CA ALA A 55 -14.58 15.80 9.12
C ALA A 55 -14.25 16.31 7.72
N GLU A 56 -14.98 17.31 7.26
CA GLU A 56 -14.41 18.39 6.48
C GLU A 56 -13.31 18.94 7.38
N GLN A 57 -12.17 18.24 7.36
CA GLN A 57 -10.92 18.90 7.53
C GLN A 57 -10.94 19.94 6.43
N GLU A 58 -11.25 21.18 6.80
CA GLU A 58 -10.83 22.35 6.05
C GLU A 58 -9.37 22.10 5.73
N GLN A 59 -9.11 21.61 4.51
CA GLN A 59 -7.80 21.77 3.92
C GLN A 59 -7.56 23.26 4.04
N PRO A 60 -6.50 23.70 4.73
CA PRO A 60 -6.17 25.10 4.71
C PRO A 60 -5.88 25.39 3.24
N THR A 61 -6.86 25.96 2.54
CA THR A 61 -6.66 26.72 1.33
C THR A 61 -5.96 27.99 1.76
N ARG A 62 -4.75 27.86 2.33
CA ARG A 62 -3.66 28.69 1.86
C ARG A 62 -3.55 28.33 0.40
N ARG A 63 -4.41 28.98 -0.42
CA ARG A 63 -4.05 29.49 -1.73
C ARG A 63 -2.58 29.82 -1.54
N ILE A 64 -1.68 29.06 -2.16
CA ILE A 64 -0.27 29.40 -2.20
C ILE A 64 -0.34 30.84 -2.70
N SER A 65 -0.21 31.77 -1.75
CA SER A 65 -0.34 33.17 -2.06
C SER A 65 0.68 33.35 -3.14
N ARG A 66 0.30 33.98 -4.26
CA ARG A 66 1.28 34.46 -5.23
C ARG A 66 2.29 35.26 -4.40
N ALA A 67 3.38 34.61 -4.01
CA ALA A 67 4.34 35.15 -3.08
C ALA A 67 5.23 36.02 -3.95
N GLY A 68 4.82 37.28 -4.06
CA GLY A 68 5.54 38.32 -4.77
C GLY A 68 5.24 38.35 -6.26
N SER A 69 4.43 39.32 -6.66
CA SER A 69 4.60 40.03 -7.94
C SER A 69 5.78 41.02 -7.84
N ASP A 70 6.89 40.57 -7.26
CA ASP A 70 8.14 41.31 -7.25
C ASP A 70 9.07 40.65 -8.26
N GLY A 71 9.59 41.44 -9.20
CA GLY A 71 10.27 41.02 -10.43
C GLY A 71 11.65 40.39 -10.22
N SER A 72 11.81 39.55 -9.21
CA SER A 72 12.93 38.64 -9.03
C SER A 72 12.53 37.28 -9.60
N LEU A 73 13.00 36.97 -10.81
CA LEU A 73 12.92 35.63 -11.40
C LEU A 73 13.72 34.66 -10.52
N ARG A 74 13.12 34.15 -9.45
CA ARG A 74 13.71 33.00 -8.76
C ARG A 74 13.77 31.86 -9.78
N PRO A 75 14.95 31.24 -9.99
CA PRO A 75 15.03 30.10 -10.90
C PRO A 75 14.07 29.01 -10.42
N LYS A 76 13.41 28.35 -11.38
CA LYS A 76 12.53 27.22 -11.05
C LYS A 76 13.35 26.16 -10.30
N PRO A 77 12.82 25.59 -9.21
CA PRO A 77 13.50 24.50 -8.51
C PRO A 77 13.69 23.30 -9.44
N ALA A 78 14.84 22.65 -9.36
CA ALA A 78 15.10 21.40 -10.06
C ALA A 78 14.58 20.22 -9.22
N VAL A 79 13.76 19.35 -9.82
CA VAL A 79 13.13 18.22 -9.15
C VAL A 79 13.51 16.91 -9.85
N LEU A 80 14.10 15.98 -9.11
CA LEU A 80 14.38 14.63 -9.58
C LEU A 80 13.22 13.70 -9.22
N VAL A 81 12.67 13.00 -10.20
CA VAL A 81 11.63 11.98 -10.03
C VAL A 81 12.25 10.61 -10.28
N ALA A 82 12.44 9.86 -9.19
CA ALA A 82 13.17 8.57 -9.21
C ALA A 82 12.30 7.36 -9.60
N GLU A 83 10.97 7.51 -9.54
CA GLU A 83 10.01 6.44 -9.81
C GLU A 83 8.87 6.92 -10.69
N LYS A 84 8.20 6.00 -11.39
CA LYS A 84 7.13 6.33 -12.33
C LYS A 84 5.95 7.00 -11.63
N LEU A 85 5.58 8.19 -12.11
CA LEU A 85 4.37 8.94 -11.74
C LEU A 85 3.40 8.99 -12.93
N SER A 86 2.14 9.38 -12.68
CA SER A 86 1.18 9.64 -13.75
C SER A 86 1.55 10.91 -14.51
N GLU A 87 1.30 10.95 -15.81
CA GLU A 87 1.56 12.14 -16.63
C GLU A 87 0.79 13.37 -16.14
N ALA A 88 -0.44 13.18 -15.65
CA ALA A 88 -1.22 14.27 -15.05
C ALA A 88 -0.49 14.89 -13.84
N GLY A 89 0.13 14.07 -12.98
CA GLY A 89 0.91 14.56 -11.84
C GLY A 89 2.19 15.27 -12.29
N LEU A 90 2.88 14.74 -13.29
CA LEU A 90 4.07 15.37 -13.86
C LEU A 90 3.77 16.70 -14.56
N ALA A 91 2.62 16.81 -15.24
CA ALA A 91 2.17 18.05 -15.86
C ALA A 91 2.02 19.17 -14.83
N VAL A 92 1.31 18.90 -13.73
CA VAL A 92 1.17 19.86 -12.62
C VAL A 92 2.53 20.21 -12.02
N LEU A 93 3.43 19.24 -11.83
CA LEU A 93 4.75 19.49 -11.25
C LEU A 93 5.61 20.41 -12.15
N ARG A 94 5.54 20.24 -13.48
CA ARG A 94 6.28 21.04 -14.48
C ARG A 94 5.82 22.51 -14.53
N GLU A 95 4.61 22.82 -14.07
CA GLU A 95 4.15 24.21 -13.95
C GLU A 95 5.01 25.00 -12.94
N PHE A 96 5.47 24.34 -11.88
CA PHE A 96 6.18 24.98 -10.76
C PHE A 96 7.68 24.71 -10.72
N ALA A 97 8.16 23.65 -11.40
CA ALA A 97 9.54 23.18 -11.30
C ALA A 97 10.09 22.62 -12.61
N ASP A 98 11.42 22.55 -12.70
CA ASP A 98 12.12 21.86 -13.79
C ASP A 98 12.30 20.39 -13.41
N VAL A 99 11.55 19.51 -14.08
CA VAL A 99 11.38 18.11 -13.68
C VAL A 99 12.24 17.20 -14.55
N GLU A 100 13.17 16.49 -13.92
CA GLU A 100 13.89 15.38 -14.53
C GLU A 100 13.33 14.04 -14.04
N CYS A 101 12.97 13.16 -14.97
CA CYS A 101 12.52 11.81 -14.67
C CYS A 101 13.65 10.83 -14.98
N ALA A 102 14.15 10.14 -13.95
CA ALA A 102 15.16 9.09 -14.10
C ALA A 102 14.73 7.88 -13.28
N TYR A 103 14.36 6.80 -13.95
CA TYR A 103 13.76 5.63 -13.30
C TYR A 103 14.76 4.48 -13.18
N GLY A 104 14.60 3.66 -12.14
CA GLY A 104 15.38 2.42 -11.98
C GLY A 104 16.86 2.64 -11.70
N MET A 105 17.23 3.81 -11.19
CA MET A 105 18.61 4.14 -10.83
C MET A 105 19.12 3.21 -9.74
N SER A 106 20.38 2.80 -9.87
CA SER A 106 21.11 2.17 -8.79
C SER A 106 21.34 3.17 -7.64
N PRO A 107 21.58 2.70 -6.40
CA PRO A 107 21.89 3.59 -5.28
C PRO A 107 23.08 4.52 -5.56
N ALA A 108 24.10 4.04 -6.28
CA ALA A 108 25.26 4.84 -6.65
C ALA A 108 24.93 5.99 -7.63
N GLU A 109 24.09 5.72 -8.63
CA GLU A 109 23.65 6.75 -9.58
C GLU A 109 22.76 7.80 -8.91
N LEU A 110 21.91 7.38 -7.98
CA LEU A 110 21.09 8.29 -7.18
C LEU A 110 21.97 9.23 -6.36
N LEU A 111 23.01 8.72 -5.70
CA LEU A 111 23.97 9.53 -4.94
C LEU A 111 24.68 10.57 -5.82
N ALA A 112 25.08 10.19 -7.04
CA ALA A 112 25.76 11.10 -7.95
C ALA A 112 24.83 12.21 -8.50
N LYS A 113 23.55 11.89 -8.72
CA LYS A 113 22.57 12.84 -9.27
C LYS A 113 21.98 13.78 -8.22
N VAL A 114 21.66 13.29 -7.03
CA VAL A 114 20.83 14.02 -6.05
C VAL A 114 21.43 15.37 -5.64
N ALA A 115 22.76 15.52 -5.65
CA ALA A 115 23.46 16.78 -5.37
C ALA A 115 23.08 17.94 -6.29
N GLN A 116 22.51 17.64 -7.47
CA GLN A 116 22.16 18.64 -8.49
C GLN A 116 20.72 19.15 -8.37
N PHE A 117 19.91 18.57 -7.47
CA PHE A 117 18.48 18.84 -7.38
C PHE A 117 18.09 19.48 -6.06
N ASP A 118 17.04 20.30 -6.11
CA ASP A 118 16.47 20.97 -4.94
C ASP A 118 15.41 20.09 -4.26
N ALA A 119 14.80 19.17 -5.01
CA ALA A 119 13.84 18.21 -4.51
C ALA A 119 14.02 16.81 -5.11
N LEU A 120 13.65 15.80 -4.33
CA LEU A 120 13.61 14.41 -4.75
C LEU A 120 12.21 13.85 -4.55
N ILE A 121 11.61 13.29 -5.60
CA ILE A 121 10.34 12.56 -5.54
C ILE A 121 10.60 11.06 -5.65
N VAL A 122 10.17 10.34 -4.62
CA VAL A 122 10.24 8.89 -4.52
C VAL A 122 8.86 8.30 -4.30
N ARG A 123 8.72 6.99 -4.48
CA ARG A 123 7.54 6.20 -4.13
C ARG A 123 7.95 5.11 -3.14
N SER A 124 7.68 3.83 -3.43
CA SER A 124 7.96 2.73 -2.51
C SER A 124 9.24 1.97 -2.85
N GLY A 125 9.76 2.10 -4.07
CA GLY A 125 10.93 1.36 -4.55
C GLY A 125 12.25 1.98 -4.10
N THR A 126 12.38 3.30 -4.17
CA THR A 126 13.63 3.99 -3.82
C THR A 126 13.74 4.20 -2.32
N LYS A 127 14.87 3.75 -1.74
CA LYS A 127 15.24 4.00 -0.34
C LYS A 127 16.08 5.27 -0.25
N VAL A 128 15.62 6.22 0.54
CA VAL A 128 16.33 7.48 0.82
C VAL A 128 17.08 7.30 2.13
N THR A 129 18.31 6.80 2.02
CA THR A 129 19.19 6.53 3.16
C THR A 129 19.95 7.79 3.56
N ARG A 130 20.68 7.72 4.69
CA ARG A 130 21.55 8.81 5.14
C ARG A 130 22.55 9.24 4.08
N GLU A 131 23.14 8.31 3.33
CA GLU A 131 24.10 8.63 2.27
C GLU A 131 23.47 9.50 1.17
N VAL A 132 22.21 9.23 0.80
CA VAL A 132 21.48 10.03 -0.21
C VAL A 132 21.25 11.45 0.27
N LEU A 133 20.87 11.59 1.54
CA LEU A 133 20.60 12.89 2.15
C LEU A 133 21.88 13.71 2.34
N GLU A 134 22.99 13.07 2.72
CA GLU A 134 24.31 13.71 2.81
C GLU A 134 24.86 14.08 1.43
N ALA A 135 24.68 13.24 0.41
CA ALA A 135 25.07 13.57 -0.97
C ALA A 135 24.30 14.79 -1.52
N GLY A 136 23.04 14.95 -1.11
CA GLY A 136 22.21 16.10 -1.45
C GLY A 136 22.45 17.34 -0.59
N ARG A 137 23.31 17.26 0.44
CA ARG A 137 23.41 18.29 1.47
C ARG A 137 23.81 19.65 0.88
N GLY A 138 23.12 20.70 1.32
CA GLY A 138 23.31 22.07 0.85
C GLY A 138 22.37 22.48 -0.28
N ARG A 139 21.92 21.53 -1.12
CA ARG A 139 20.96 21.81 -2.20
C ARG A 139 19.61 21.14 -2.04
N LEU A 140 19.57 19.85 -1.70
CA LEU A 140 18.34 19.10 -1.48
C LEU A 140 17.59 19.68 -0.27
N ARG A 141 16.42 20.25 -0.52
CA ARG A 141 15.57 20.88 0.51
C ARG A 141 14.38 20.03 0.90
N VAL A 142 13.87 19.21 -0.02
CA VAL A 142 12.64 18.44 0.20
C VAL A 142 12.70 17.07 -0.46
N VAL A 143 12.21 16.06 0.26
CA VAL A 143 11.91 14.72 -0.25
C VAL A 143 10.41 14.53 -0.23
N GLY A 144 9.82 14.38 -1.41
CA GLY A 144 8.40 14.11 -1.61
C GLY A 144 8.16 12.60 -1.82
N ARG A 145 7.35 11.99 -0.96
CA ARG A 145 6.95 10.58 -1.06
C ARG A 145 5.56 10.50 -1.67
N ALA A 146 5.45 9.94 -2.87
CA ALA A 146 4.21 9.74 -3.61
C ALA A 146 3.37 8.57 -3.04
N GLY A 147 2.95 8.69 -1.77
CA GLY A 147 2.10 7.74 -1.06
C GLY A 147 1.99 8.08 0.44
N VAL A 148 1.25 7.26 1.20
CA VAL A 148 0.95 7.50 2.64
C VAL A 148 2.12 7.22 3.60
N GLY A 149 2.60 5.98 3.69
CA GLY A 149 3.81 5.62 4.49
C GLY A 149 5.07 6.44 4.18
N ILE A 150 6.08 6.35 5.03
CA ILE A 150 7.38 7.04 4.88
C ILE A 150 8.53 6.16 5.37
N ASP A 151 8.30 4.85 5.41
CA ASP A 151 9.23 3.81 5.87
C ASP A 151 10.48 3.68 4.97
N ASN A 152 10.42 4.24 3.76
CA ASN A 152 11.52 4.23 2.80
C ASN A 152 12.47 5.42 2.93
N VAL A 153 12.24 6.33 3.89
CA VAL A 153 13.06 7.52 4.10
C VAL A 153 13.60 7.53 5.53
N ASP A 154 14.90 7.75 5.69
CA ASP A 154 15.52 7.99 7.00
C ASP A 154 15.14 9.40 7.51
N LEU A 155 14.11 9.47 8.34
CA LEU A 155 13.59 10.73 8.89
C LEU A 155 14.58 11.41 9.83
N GLN A 156 15.40 10.64 10.55
CA GLN A 156 16.39 11.19 11.46
C GLN A 156 17.49 11.88 10.65
N ALA A 157 18.06 11.17 9.68
CA ALA A 157 19.06 11.76 8.78
C ALA A 157 18.48 12.95 7.99
N ALA A 158 17.21 12.90 7.60
CA ALA A 158 16.58 14.02 6.88
C ALA A 158 16.50 15.27 7.76
N THR A 159 16.15 15.10 9.05
CA THR A 159 16.11 16.18 10.04
C THR A 159 17.51 16.76 10.28
N GLU A 160 18.53 15.90 10.44
CA GLU A 160 19.94 16.29 10.62
C GLU A 160 20.50 17.05 9.41
N ALA A 161 20.10 16.65 8.20
CA ALA A 161 20.47 17.32 6.95
C ALA A 161 19.67 18.61 6.67
N GLY A 162 18.62 18.90 7.45
CA GLY A 162 17.75 20.05 7.23
C GLY A 162 16.83 19.90 6.01
N CYS A 163 16.52 18.67 5.64
CA CYS A 163 15.66 18.32 4.50
C CYS A 163 14.24 17.97 4.98
N LEU A 164 13.23 18.61 4.39
CA LEU A 164 11.83 18.36 4.73
C LEU A 164 11.33 17.09 4.04
N VAL A 165 10.62 16.24 4.77
CA VAL A 165 9.97 15.05 4.19
C VAL A 165 8.46 15.30 4.13
N VAL A 166 7.90 15.18 2.94
CA VAL A 166 6.45 15.39 2.69
C VAL A 166 5.87 14.12 2.07
N ASN A 167 4.69 13.73 2.52
CA ASN A 167 3.95 12.58 1.98
C ASN A 167 2.58 13.03 1.42
N ALA A 168 1.86 12.07 0.83
CA ALA A 168 0.50 12.27 0.34
C ALA A 168 -0.48 11.54 1.28
N PRO A 169 -0.88 12.15 2.41
CA PRO A 169 -1.90 11.55 3.27
C PRO A 169 -3.20 11.40 2.48
N THR A 170 -4.01 10.41 2.83
CA THR A 170 -5.33 10.10 2.23
C THR A 170 -5.37 9.68 0.76
N ALA A 171 -4.25 9.72 0.03
CA ALA A 171 -4.19 9.46 -1.42
C ALA A 171 -4.73 8.07 -1.84
N ASN A 172 -4.76 7.09 -0.94
CA ASN A 172 -5.27 5.75 -1.21
C ASN A 172 -6.51 5.39 -0.38
N THR A 173 -7.06 6.29 0.43
CA THR A 173 -8.11 5.94 1.40
C THR A 173 -9.37 5.40 0.71
N ILE A 174 -9.84 6.07 -0.34
CA ILE A 174 -11.04 5.66 -1.08
C ILE A 174 -10.79 4.34 -1.81
N ALA A 175 -9.72 4.28 -2.61
CA ALA A 175 -9.37 3.07 -3.37
C ALA A 175 -9.17 1.85 -2.46
N ALA A 176 -8.55 2.03 -1.28
CA ALA A 176 -8.39 0.97 -0.30
C ALA A 176 -9.73 0.52 0.31
N ALA A 177 -10.64 1.46 0.58
CA ALA A 177 -11.97 1.14 1.08
C ALA A 177 -12.80 0.36 0.04
N GLU A 178 -12.80 0.83 -1.21
CA GLU A 178 -13.47 0.17 -2.33
C GLU A 178 -12.91 -1.24 -2.55
N HIS A 179 -11.59 -1.37 -2.53
CA HIS A 179 -10.94 -2.67 -2.65
C HIS A 179 -11.30 -3.61 -1.49
N GLY A 180 -11.36 -3.10 -0.26
CA GLY A 180 -11.79 -3.86 0.91
C GLY A 180 -13.21 -4.40 0.77
N ILE A 181 -14.16 -3.56 0.35
CA ILE A 181 -15.55 -3.97 0.11
C ILE A 181 -15.62 -5.01 -1.01
N ALA A 182 -14.89 -4.80 -2.11
CA ALA A 182 -14.83 -5.75 -3.22
C ALA A 182 -14.29 -7.12 -2.77
N LEU A 183 -13.25 -7.15 -1.93
CA LEU A 183 -12.71 -8.39 -1.37
C LEU A 183 -13.74 -9.09 -0.46
N LEU A 184 -14.43 -8.34 0.41
CA LEU A 184 -15.48 -8.91 1.27
C LEU A 184 -16.61 -9.53 0.45
N ALA A 185 -17.07 -8.85 -0.60
CA ALA A 185 -18.11 -9.37 -1.50
C ALA A 185 -17.61 -10.60 -2.28
N SER A 186 -16.37 -10.57 -2.79
CA SER A 186 -15.75 -11.70 -3.49
C SER A 186 -15.68 -12.95 -2.61
N MET A 187 -15.26 -12.80 -1.35
CA MET A 187 -15.18 -13.89 -0.39
C MET A 187 -16.56 -14.42 0.00
N ALA A 188 -17.54 -13.55 0.25
CA ALA A 188 -18.90 -13.96 0.65
C ALA A 188 -19.62 -14.77 -0.43
N ARG A 189 -19.24 -14.61 -1.71
CA ARG A 189 -19.88 -15.25 -2.86
C ARG A 189 -18.98 -16.24 -3.59
N ASN A 190 -17.80 -16.55 -3.04
CA ASN A 190 -16.79 -17.42 -3.66
C ASN A 190 -16.49 -17.04 -5.11
N VAL A 191 -16.46 -15.74 -5.43
CA VAL A 191 -16.35 -15.25 -6.82
C VAL A 191 -15.03 -15.68 -7.43
N SER A 192 -13.92 -15.58 -6.69
CA SER A 192 -12.61 -15.99 -7.17
C SER A 192 -12.52 -17.50 -7.46
N GLN A 193 -13.17 -18.34 -6.65
CA GLN A 193 -13.22 -19.79 -6.87
C GLN A 193 -14.09 -20.14 -8.07
N ALA A 194 -15.25 -19.49 -8.21
CA ALA A 194 -16.14 -19.69 -9.35
C ALA A 194 -15.48 -19.26 -10.68
N ASP A 195 -14.78 -18.13 -10.70
CA ASP A 195 -13.99 -17.68 -11.86
C ASP A 195 -12.89 -18.68 -12.25
N ALA A 196 -12.20 -19.26 -11.26
CA ALA A 196 -11.19 -20.28 -11.50
C ALA A 196 -11.79 -21.58 -12.07
N ALA A 197 -12.90 -22.07 -11.52
CA ALA A 197 -13.60 -23.27 -11.99
C ALA A 197 -14.12 -23.09 -13.43
N LEU A 198 -14.71 -21.94 -13.74
CA LEU A 198 -15.13 -21.55 -15.09
C LEU A 198 -13.96 -21.63 -16.09
N LYS A 199 -12.80 -21.06 -15.74
CA LYS A 199 -11.59 -21.10 -16.59
C LYS A 199 -11.02 -22.51 -16.75
N ALA A 200 -11.23 -23.39 -15.77
CA ALA A 200 -10.85 -24.79 -15.83
C ALA A 200 -11.84 -25.68 -16.63
N GLY A 201 -12.99 -25.12 -17.06
CA GLY A 201 -14.06 -25.88 -17.72
C GLY A 201 -14.94 -26.67 -16.75
N GLU A 202 -14.79 -26.46 -15.44
CA GLU A 202 -15.52 -27.10 -14.36
C GLU A 202 -16.78 -26.28 -14.04
N CYS A 203 -17.75 -26.26 -14.95
CA CYS A 203 -19.06 -25.65 -14.72
C CYS A 203 -20.12 -26.70 -14.50
N ASP A 204 -20.63 -26.79 -13.28
CA ASP A 204 -21.80 -27.58 -12.97
C ASP A 204 -23.06 -26.71 -13.09
N PRO A 205 -23.92 -26.92 -14.12
CA PRO A 205 -25.13 -26.14 -14.32
C PRO A 205 -26.22 -26.40 -13.26
N THR A 206 -25.99 -27.30 -12.29
CA THR A 206 -27.03 -27.71 -11.32
C THR A 206 -27.00 -26.97 -9.97
N GLN A 207 -26.14 -25.96 -9.77
CA GLN A 207 -26.03 -25.17 -8.52
C GLN A 207 -26.69 -23.77 -8.54
N THR A 208 -27.83 -23.62 -9.21
CA THR A 208 -28.73 -22.44 -9.08
C THR A 208 -30.06 -22.82 -8.47
#